data_AF-A0A3P7IZT2-F1
#
_entry.id   AF-A0A3P7IZT2-F1
#
_cell.length_a   1.000
_cell.length_b   1.000
_cell.length_c   1.000
_cell.angle_alpha   90.00
_cell.angle_beta   90.00
_cell.angle_gamma   90.00
#
_symmetry.space_group_name_H-M   'P 1'
#
loop_
_entity.id
_entity.type
_entity.pdbx_description
1 polymer ?
#
loop_
_entity_poly.entity_id
_entity_poly.type
_entity_poly.pdbx_seq_one_letter_code
_entity_poly.pdbx_strand_id
1 'polypeptide(L)'
;MAQAQPFLEQKIHPTIIIQAYRAALEDMVKLAEEKYSKPVDINNEKEKNISFRVTTVVQSCLGTKMISKWMDLAVQISLDAIKTIRVEKGNTSEIDIKRYCRIEKIPGGTIEDCKVIKGVVLNKLSYLVTFQDVTHAKMRRRIENPRIVLLDCNLEYKKGESQTSLEIMKEEDISRILEQEEESIRKQCDDIIRVKPDLVFTEKGISDLAQHFLLKAGITAIRRLKKTDNNRLARL
;
A
#
# COMPACT_ATOMS: atom_id res chain seq x y z
N MET A 1 -10.61 -23.34 29.53
CA MET A 1 -11.33 -23.13 30.81
C MET A 1 -12.06 -24.37 31.28
N ALA A 2 -12.88 -25.04 30.46
CA ALA A 2 -13.56 -26.28 30.85
C ALA A 2 -12.62 -27.36 31.44
N GLN A 3 -11.41 -27.50 30.88
CA GLN A 3 -10.40 -28.44 31.37
C GLN A 3 -9.69 -27.99 32.67
N ALA A 4 -9.74 -26.72 33.03
CA ALA A 4 -9.12 -26.19 34.25
C ALA A 4 -10.09 -26.19 35.45
N GLN A 5 -11.39 -26.21 35.18
CA GLN A 5 -12.47 -26.21 36.16
C GLN A 5 -12.40 -27.35 37.20
N PRO A 6 -12.17 -28.62 36.84
CA PRO A 6 -12.12 -29.70 37.84
C PRO A 6 -10.97 -29.52 38.84
N PHE A 7 -9.85 -28.91 38.44
CA PHE A 7 -8.72 -28.65 39.33
C PHE A 7 -8.99 -27.51 40.32
N LEU A 8 -9.84 -26.55 39.93
CA LEU A 8 -10.33 -25.50 40.83
C LEU A 8 -11.35 -26.07 41.83
N GLU A 9 -12.23 -26.97 41.39
CA GLU A 9 -13.16 -27.70 42.26
C GLU A 9 -12.41 -28.57 43.29
N GLN A 10 -11.26 -29.12 42.90
CA GLN A 10 -10.32 -29.83 43.78
C GLN A 10 -9.50 -28.90 44.71
N LYS A 11 -9.78 -27.59 44.72
CA LYS A 11 -9.10 -26.58 45.56
C LYS A 11 -7.59 -26.44 45.32
N ILE A 12 -7.10 -26.79 44.12
CA ILE A 12 -5.71 -26.52 43.77
C ILE A 12 -5.53 -25.00 43.62
N HIS A 13 -4.46 -24.46 44.20
CA HIS A 13 -4.20 -23.03 44.16
C HIS A 13 -4.04 -22.55 42.70
N PRO A 14 -4.74 -21.49 42.25
CA PRO A 14 -4.71 -21.04 40.85
C PRO A 14 -3.31 -20.77 40.30
N THR A 15 -2.38 -20.30 41.14
CA THR A 15 -0.98 -20.09 40.76
C THR A 15 -0.30 -21.37 40.26
N ILE A 16 -0.57 -22.50 40.90
CA ILE A 16 0.01 -23.81 40.52
C ILE A 16 -0.53 -24.23 39.16
N ILE A 17 -1.84 -24.05 38.94
CA ILE A 17 -2.50 -24.36 37.67
C ILE A 17 -1.91 -23.50 36.53
N ILE A 18 -1.72 -22.19 36.76
CA ILE A 18 -1.12 -21.29 35.77
C ILE A 18 0.32 -21.69 35.45
N GLN A 19 1.13 -22.02 36.48
CA GLN A 19 2.51 -22.48 36.29
C GLN A 19 2.56 -23.77 35.48
N ALA A 20 1.70 -24.75 35.80
CA ALA A 20 1.63 -26.02 35.07
C ALA A 20 1.23 -25.81 33.60
N TYR A 21 0.26 -24.93 33.30
CA TYR A 21 -0.11 -24.62 31.91
C TYR A 21 1.01 -23.93 31.14
N ARG A 22 1.79 -23.06 31.79
CA ARG A 22 2.96 -22.44 31.16
C ARG A 22 4.05 -23.46 30.84
N ALA A 23 4.37 -24.34 31.79
CA ALA A 23 5.33 -25.42 31.57
C ALA A 23 4.86 -26.37 30.45
N ALA A 24 3.59 -26.77 30.46
CA ALA A 24 3.02 -27.61 29.41
C ALA A 24 3.03 -26.94 28.03
N LEU A 25 2.86 -25.62 27.96
CA LEU A 25 2.98 -24.86 26.72
C LEU A 25 4.40 -24.90 26.19
N GLU A 26 5.40 -24.68 27.04
CA GLU A 26 6.82 -24.73 26.65
C GLU A 26 7.21 -26.12 26.11
N ASP A 27 6.79 -27.19 26.79
CA ASP A 27 7.04 -28.56 26.35
C ASP A 27 6.32 -28.88 25.03
N MET A 28 5.08 -28.39 24.87
CA MET A 28 4.31 -28.57 23.63
C MET A 28 4.98 -27.87 22.44
N VAL A 29 5.51 -26.66 22.63
CA VAL A 29 6.21 -25.93 21.57
C VAL A 29 7.48 -26.68 21.16
N LYS A 30 8.29 -27.15 22.12
CA LYS A 30 9.49 -27.95 21.83
C LYS A 30 9.15 -29.22 21.06
N LEU A 31 8.15 -29.97 21.51
CA LEU A 31 7.70 -31.18 20.83
C LEU A 31 7.18 -30.89 19.41
N ALA A 32 6.46 -29.78 19.23
CA ALA A 32 5.97 -29.38 17.92
C ALA A 32 7.13 -29.06 16.96
N GLU A 33 8.14 -28.32 17.41
CA GLU A 33 9.30 -27.93 16.61
C GLU A 33 10.23 -29.11 16.28
N GLU A 34 10.54 -29.97 17.25
CA GLU A 34 11.53 -31.04 17.09
C GLU A 34 10.95 -32.31 16.44
N LYS A 35 9.74 -32.71 16.82
CA LYS A 35 9.20 -34.04 16.46
C LYS A 35 8.19 -34.02 15.33
N TYR A 36 7.37 -32.97 15.25
CA TYR A 36 6.23 -32.93 14.33
C TYR A 36 6.40 -31.93 13.18
N SER A 37 7.24 -30.90 13.33
CA SER A 37 7.53 -29.95 12.28
C SER A 37 8.41 -30.59 11.20
N LYS A 38 8.04 -30.39 9.94
CA LYS A 38 8.83 -30.83 8.79
C LYS A 38 9.30 -29.58 8.05
N PRO A 39 10.62 -29.36 7.88
CA PRO A 39 11.11 -28.19 7.17
C PRO A 39 10.60 -28.21 5.72
N VAL A 40 10.32 -27.03 5.21
CA VAL A 40 9.93 -26.79 3.82
C VAL A 40 10.84 -25.70 3.29
N ASP A 41 11.67 -26.04 2.32
CA ASP A 41 12.55 -25.07 1.66
C ASP A 41 11.71 -24.17 0.75
N ILE A 42 11.87 -22.85 0.88
CA ILE A 42 11.02 -21.86 0.17
C ILE A 42 11.72 -21.31 -1.09
N ASN A 43 13.04 -21.50 -1.22
CA ASN A 43 13.86 -20.82 -2.23
C ASN A 43 14.17 -21.64 -3.49
N ASN A 44 13.91 -22.95 -3.48
CA ASN A 44 14.17 -23.81 -4.63
C ASN A 44 12.97 -23.80 -5.58
N GLU A 45 12.84 -22.75 -6.40
CA GLU A 45 11.81 -22.66 -7.45
C GLU A 45 11.97 -23.74 -8.54
N LYS A 46 13.11 -24.42 -8.61
CA LYS A 46 13.42 -25.45 -9.62
C LYS A 46 12.71 -26.78 -9.36
N GLU A 47 12.25 -27.05 -8.14
CA GLU A 47 11.47 -28.24 -7.84
C GLU A 47 9.98 -27.91 -7.81
N LYS A 48 9.24 -28.41 -8.81
CA LYS A 48 7.76 -28.40 -8.85
C LYS A 48 7.13 -28.87 -7.53
N ASN A 49 7.86 -29.69 -6.76
CA ASN A 49 7.45 -30.28 -5.48
C ASN A 49 7.31 -29.25 -4.34
N ILE A 50 8.10 -28.17 -4.31
CA ILE A 50 8.06 -27.17 -3.22
C ILE A 50 6.87 -26.22 -3.38
N SER A 51 6.68 -25.68 -4.60
CA SER A 51 5.47 -24.92 -4.93
C SER A 51 4.24 -25.76 -4.63
N PHE A 52 4.27 -27.06 -4.94
CA PHE A 52 3.19 -27.98 -4.64
C PHE A 52 2.92 -28.14 -3.13
N ARG A 53 3.95 -28.25 -2.28
CA ARG A 53 3.76 -28.35 -0.82
C ARG A 53 3.16 -27.08 -0.23
N VAL A 54 3.65 -25.90 -0.63
CA VAL A 54 3.08 -24.62 -0.16
C VAL A 54 1.64 -24.46 -0.67
N THR A 55 1.39 -24.78 -1.94
CA THR A 55 0.04 -24.82 -2.52
C THR A 55 -0.88 -25.73 -1.72
N THR A 56 -0.43 -26.95 -1.38
CA THR A 56 -1.24 -27.93 -0.62
C THR A 56 -1.59 -27.43 0.77
N VAL A 57 -0.64 -26.77 1.46
CA VAL A 57 -0.89 -26.17 2.78
C VAL A 57 -1.94 -25.06 2.68
N VAL A 58 -1.78 -24.14 1.71
CA VAL A 58 -2.73 -23.04 1.50
C VAL A 58 -4.12 -23.59 1.11
N GLN A 59 -4.16 -24.61 0.27
CA GLN A 59 -5.37 -25.30 -0.17
C GLN A 59 -6.09 -25.96 1.02
N SER A 60 -5.36 -26.60 1.93
CA SER A 60 -5.91 -27.21 3.14
C SER A 60 -6.58 -26.17 4.05
N CYS A 61 -6.02 -24.95 4.14
CA CYS A 61 -6.61 -23.85 4.89
C CYS A 61 -7.85 -23.24 4.23
N LEU A 62 -7.98 -23.37 2.91
CA LEU A 62 -9.09 -22.80 2.11
C LEU A 62 -10.24 -23.78 1.91
N GLY A 63 -10.01 -25.09 2.02
CA GLY A 63 -11.00 -26.13 1.72
C GLY A 63 -12.28 -26.09 2.56
N THR A 64 -12.26 -25.46 3.73
CA THR A 64 -13.44 -25.30 4.61
C THR A 64 -14.31 -24.09 4.28
N LYS A 65 -13.96 -23.31 3.23
CA LYS A 65 -14.62 -22.04 2.89
C LYS A 65 -15.35 -22.11 1.54
N MET A 66 -16.26 -21.16 1.32
CA MET A 66 -17.11 -21.00 0.11
C MET A 66 -16.35 -20.81 -1.23
N ILE A 67 -15.02 -20.90 -1.24
CA ILE A 67 -14.14 -20.67 -2.41
C ILE A 67 -13.69 -22.01 -3.03
N SER A 68 -14.25 -23.15 -2.62
CA SER A 68 -13.81 -24.48 -3.09
C SER A 68 -13.73 -24.63 -4.62
N LYS A 69 -14.60 -23.95 -5.38
CA LYS A 69 -14.59 -23.95 -6.85
C LYS A 69 -13.44 -23.15 -7.48
N TRP A 70 -12.98 -22.08 -6.84
CA TRP A 70 -11.91 -21.19 -7.37
C TRP A 70 -10.67 -21.22 -6.49
N MET A 71 -10.47 -22.33 -5.78
CA MET A 71 -9.40 -22.49 -4.81
C MET A 71 -8.03 -22.39 -5.48
N ASP A 72 -7.88 -22.99 -6.66
CA ASP A 72 -6.63 -22.96 -7.41
C ASP A 72 -6.23 -21.52 -7.79
N LEU A 73 -7.19 -20.72 -8.26
CA LEU A 73 -6.99 -19.31 -8.58
C LEU A 73 -6.59 -18.51 -7.32
N ALA A 74 -7.30 -18.72 -6.21
CA ALA A 74 -7.00 -18.04 -4.95
C ALA A 74 -5.60 -18.37 -4.42
N VAL A 75 -5.16 -19.63 -4.57
CA VAL A 75 -3.81 -20.05 -4.17
C VAL A 75 -2.75 -19.41 -5.06
N GLN A 76 -2.95 -19.40 -6.38
CA GLN A 76 -2.03 -18.76 -7.33
C GLN A 76 -1.88 -17.26 -7.03
N ILE A 77 -2.99 -16.54 -6.87
CA ILE A 77 -2.99 -15.11 -6.52
C ILE A 77 -2.23 -14.85 -5.21
N SER A 78 -2.46 -15.69 -4.20
CA SER A 78 -1.82 -15.55 -2.89
C SER A 78 -0.31 -15.76 -2.97
N LEU A 79 0.13 -16.79 -3.69
CA LEU A 79 1.55 -17.08 -3.88
C LEU A 79 2.26 -15.96 -4.65
N ASP A 80 1.68 -15.49 -5.75
CA ASP A 80 2.24 -14.42 -6.56
C ASP A 80 2.34 -13.10 -5.77
N ALA A 81 1.33 -12.78 -4.96
CA ALA A 81 1.35 -11.61 -4.09
C ALA A 81 2.46 -11.70 -3.03
N ILE A 82 2.61 -12.86 -2.36
CA ILE A 82 3.63 -13.07 -1.33
C ILE A 82 5.04 -13.00 -1.94
N LYS A 83 5.25 -13.64 -3.09
CA LYS A 83 6.53 -13.57 -3.82
C LYS A 83 6.91 -12.13 -4.18
N THR A 84 5.93 -11.32 -4.57
CA THR A 84 6.16 -9.91 -4.94
C THR A 84 6.50 -9.03 -3.72
N ILE A 85 5.93 -9.32 -2.55
CA ILE A 85 6.09 -8.49 -1.34
C ILE A 85 7.35 -8.88 -0.53
N ARG A 86 7.81 -10.13 -0.68
CA ARG A 86 8.95 -10.67 0.03
C ARG A 86 10.18 -9.79 -0.20
N VAL A 87 10.74 -9.28 0.90
CA VAL A 87 12.01 -8.57 0.88
C VAL A 87 13.04 -9.35 1.66
N GLU A 88 14.16 -9.63 1.01
CA GLU A 88 15.30 -10.29 1.61
C GLU A 88 16.18 -9.24 2.28
N LYS A 89 16.17 -9.21 3.62
CA LYS A 89 17.12 -8.45 4.41
C LYS A 89 18.17 -9.43 4.94
N GLY A 90 19.24 -9.62 4.16
CA GLY A 90 20.31 -10.55 4.50
C GLY A 90 19.77 -11.97 4.70
N ASN A 91 19.92 -12.52 5.91
CA ASN A 91 19.49 -13.89 6.24
C ASN A 91 18.01 -14.01 6.65
N THR A 92 17.28 -12.90 6.71
CA THR A 92 15.86 -12.87 7.13
C THR A 92 14.97 -12.36 6.01
N SER A 93 13.97 -13.14 5.64
CA SER A 93 12.89 -12.71 4.76
C SER A 93 11.77 -12.08 5.59
N GLU A 94 11.51 -10.79 5.39
CA GLU A 94 10.41 -10.08 6.04
C GLU A 94 9.23 -9.97 5.06
N ILE A 95 8.04 -10.39 5.49
CA ILE A 95 6.81 -10.32 4.70
C ILE A 95 5.78 -9.50 5.48
N ASP A 96 5.63 -8.23 5.13
CA ASP A 96 4.59 -7.36 5.69
C ASP A 96 3.37 -7.32 4.77
N ILE A 97 2.40 -8.18 5.06
CA ILE A 97 1.15 -8.31 4.31
C ILE A 97 0.31 -7.03 4.45
N LYS A 98 0.26 -6.43 5.64
CA LYS A 98 -0.66 -5.32 5.93
C LYS A 98 -0.23 -4.04 5.22
N ARG A 99 1.07 -3.76 5.18
CA ARG A 99 1.59 -2.55 4.55
C ARG A 99 1.68 -2.68 3.04
N TYR A 100 2.09 -3.81 2.49
CA TYR A 100 2.38 -3.91 1.05
C TYR A 100 1.34 -4.66 0.23
N CYS A 101 0.52 -5.53 0.84
CA CYS A 101 -0.59 -6.17 0.13
C CYS A 101 -1.85 -5.31 0.25
N ARG A 102 -2.33 -4.78 -0.88
CA ARG A 102 -3.64 -4.12 -0.95
C ARG A 102 -4.60 -5.01 -1.72
N ILE A 103 -5.69 -5.42 -1.06
CA ILE A 103 -6.81 -6.10 -1.72
C ILE A 103 -7.81 -5.02 -2.10
N GLU A 104 -7.99 -4.83 -3.41
CA GLU A 104 -8.97 -3.89 -3.95
C GLU A 104 -10.13 -4.68 -4.58
N LYS A 105 -11.37 -4.36 -4.18
CA LYS A 105 -12.56 -4.99 -4.73
C LYS A 105 -13.18 -4.04 -5.74
N ILE A 106 -13.14 -4.42 -7.01
CA ILE A 106 -13.78 -3.66 -8.10
C ILE A 106 -15.13 -4.33 -8.36
N PRO A 107 -16.27 -3.60 -8.26
CA PRO A 107 -17.57 -4.18 -8.54
C PRO A 107 -17.70 -4.45 -10.05
N GLY A 108 -18.13 -5.65 -10.43
CA GLY A 108 -18.23 -6.09 -11.82
C GLY A 108 -17.23 -7.21 -12.16
N GLY A 109 -17.31 -7.71 -13.39
CA GLY A 109 -16.49 -8.84 -13.86
C GLY A 109 -16.87 -10.18 -13.22
N THR A 110 -16.05 -11.19 -13.50
CA THR A 110 -16.14 -12.53 -12.93
C THR A 110 -15.00 -12.80 -11.96
N ILE A 111 -15.13 -13.83 -11.13
CA ILE A 111 -14.07 -14.22 -10.18
C ILE A 111 -12.78 -14.61 -10.92
N GLU A 112 -12.91 -15.15 -12.14
CA GLU A 112 -11.80 -15.57 -12.99
C GLU A 112 -10.99 -14.39 -13.54
N ASP A 113 -11.56 -13.19 -13.57
CA ASP A 113 -10.86 -11.96 -13.98
C ASP A 113 -9.94 -11.39 -12.89
N CYS A 114 -9.95 -11.99 -11.70
CA CYS A 114 -9.10 -11.57 -10.58
C CYS A 114 -7.63 -11.87 -10.90
N LYS A 115 -6.78 -10.85 -10.80
CA LYS A 115 -5.34 -10.96 -11.06
C LYS A 115 -4.50 -10.18 -10.07
N VAL A 116 -3.28 -10.64 -9.84
CA VAL A 116 -2.28 -9.89 -9.09
C VAL A 116 -1.68 -8.83 -10.00
N ILE A 117 -1.79 -7.57 -9.59
CA ILE A 117 -1.13 -6.45 -10.25
C ILE A 117 0.19 -6.20 -9.51
N LYS A 118 1.32 -6.35 -10.21
CA LYS A 118 2.66 -6.01 -9.71
C LYS A 118 2.85 -4.49 -9.72
N GLY A 119 2.11 -3.81 -8.85
CA GLY A 119 2.04 -2.35 -8.80
C GLY A 119 0.99 -1.90 -7.78
N VAL A 120 0.78 -0.59 -7.69
CA VAL A 120 -0.25 -0.02 -6.81
C VAL A 120 -1.47 0.33 -7.63
N VAL A 121 -2.62 -0.23 -7.25
CA VAL A 121 -3.92 0.22 -7.75
C VAL A 121 -4.44 1.32 -6.85
N LEU A 122 -4.67 2.49 -7.41
CA LEU A 122 -5.27 3.62 -6.73
C LEU A 122 -6.75 3.68 -7.11
N ASN A 123 -7.64 3.56 -6.14
CA ASN A 123 -9.08 3.52 -6.40
C ASN A 123 -9.67 4.89 -6.81
N LYS A 124 -8.87 5.96 -6.68
CA LYS A 124 -9.06 7.23 -7.39
C LYS A 124 -8.97 7.12 -8.92
N LEU A 125 -8.50 5.98 -9.39
CA LEU A 125 -8.38 5.56 -10.78
C LEU A 125 -9.12 4.23 -11.00
N SER A 126 -10.21 3.98 -10.25
CA SER A 126 -11.06 2.83 -10.54
C SER A 126 -11.66 3.01 -11.92
N TYR A 127 -11.38 2.04 -12.79
CA TYR A 127 -11.65 1.98 -14.22
C TYR A 127 -10.65 2.72 -15.11
N LEU A 128 -9.56 2.02 -15.44
CA LEU A 128 -8.92 2.12 -16.76
C LEU A 128 -8.53 3.54 -17.20
N VAL A 129 -7.78 4.29 -16.39
CA VAL A 129 -7.23 5.59 -16.86
C VAL A 129 -8.31 6.61 -17.26
N THR A 130 -9.53 6.47 -16.73
CA THR A 130 -10.66 7.25 -17.20
C THR A 130 -11.42 7.89 -16.03
N PHE A 131 -11.27 9.20 -15.94
CA PHE A 131 -12.35 10.20 -15.80
C PHE A 131 -12.47 11.10 -14.57
N GLN A 132 -11.77 10.93 -13.43
CA GLN A 132 -12.09 11.84 -12.29
C GLN A 132 -10.97 12.51 -11.50
N ASP A 133 -9.73 11.99 -11.51
CA ASP A 133 -8.67 12.55 -10.64
C ASP A 133 -7.41 13.00 -11.38
N VAL A 134 -7.41 12.93 -12.72
CA VAL A 134 -6.47 13.72 -13.52
C VAL A 134 -6.93 15.16 -13.40
N THR A 135 -6.11 16.01 -12.78
CA THR A 135 -6.52 17.35 -12.39
C THR A 135 -7.05 18.18 -13.55
N HIS A 136 -6.56 17.94 -14.77
CA HIS A 136 -7.08 18.55 -15.99
C HIS A 136 -7.36 17.51 -17.09
N ALA A 137 -8.54 17.59 -17.74
CA ALA A 137 -9.00 16.62 -18.74
C ALA A 137 -8.07 16.39 -19.97
N LYS A 138 -7.13 17.33 -20.22
CA LYS A 138 -6.19 17.31 -21.35
C LYS A 138 -4.85 16.63 -21.02
N MET A 139 -4.59 16.31 -19.75
CA MET A 139 -3.35 15.63 -19.37
C MET A 139 -3.31 14.20 -19.92
N ARG A 140 -2.09 13.67 -20.05
CA ARG A 140 -1.88 12.33 -20.62
C ARG A 140 -2.45 11.28 -19.69
N ARG A 141 -3.30 10.44 -20.28
CA ARG A 141 -3.95 9.33 -19.60
C ARG A 141 -2.98 8.15 -19.50
N ARG A 142 -2.45 7.68 -20.62
CA ARG A 142 -1.52 6.56 -20.67
C ARG A 142 -0.10 7.07 -20.91
N ILE A 143 0.83 6.63 -20.08
CA ILE A 143 2.26 6.94 -20.19
C ILE A 143 3.00 5.61 -20.06
N GLU A 144 3.84 5.30 -21.04
CA GLU A 144 4.69 4.10 -21.01
C GLU A 144 6.02 4.47 -20.35
N ASN A 145 6.45 3.68 -19.35
CA ASN A 145 7.66 3.93 -18.56
C ASN A 145 7.77 5.36 -18.00
N PRO A 146 6.79 5.82 -17.20
CA PRO A 146 6.78 7.18 -16.68
C PRO A 146 7.91 7.43 -15.69
N ARG A 147 8.51 8.61 -15.73
CA ARG A 147 9.28 9.15 -14.60
C ARG A 147 8.33 9.72 -13.55
N ILE A 148 8.35 9.10 -12.37
CA ILE A 148 7.43 9.40 -11.28
C ILE A 148 8.12 10.26 -10.21
N VAL A 149 7.46 11.33 -9.78
CA VAL A 149 7.88 12.15 -8.63
C VAL A 149 6.80 12.11 -7.55
N LEU A 150 7.22 11.82 -6.32
CA LEU A 150 6.36 11.77 -5.15
C LEU A 150 6.59 13.00 -4.28
N LEU A 151 5.54 13.75 -3.99
CA LEU A 151 5.57 14.98 -3.23
C LEU A 151 4.69 14.86 -1.97
N ASP A 152 5.27 15.18 -0.82
CA ASP A 152 4.53 15.39 0.44
C ASP A 152 4.00 16.84 0.54
N CYS A 153 4.57 17.76 -0.26
CA CYS A 153 4.16 19.16 -0.28
C CYS A 153 2.86 19.41 -1.07
N ASN A 154 2.15 20.47 -0.71
CA ASN A 154 1.08 21.05 -1.52
C ASN A 154 1.65 21.94 -2.63
N LEU A 155 0.98 21.94 -3.78
CA LEU A 155 1.25 22.86 -4.90
C LEU A 155 0.24 23.99 -4.90
N GLU A 156 0.19 24.68 -3.76
CA GLU A 156 -0.73 25.77 -3.47
C GLU A 156 0.06 26.86 -2.74
N TYR A 157 -0.43 28.10 -2.81
CA TYR A 157 0.18 29.20 -2.09
C TYR A 157 0.14 28.93 -0.59
N LYS A 158 1.32 28.78 0.01
CA LYS A 158 1.45 28.60 1.46
C LYS A 158 1.36 29.95 2.14
N LYS A 159 0.34 30.10 2.99
CA LYS A 159 0.31 31.19 3.96
C LYS A 159 1.38 30.93 5.02
N GLY A 160 2.02 32.00 5.50
CA GLY A 160 2.95 31.91 6.62
C GLY A 160 2.28 31.31 7.86
N GLU A 161 3.01 30.50 8.62
CA GLU A 161 2.49 29.91 9.87
C GLU A 161 2.29 31.00 10.96
N SER A 162 3.10 32.06 10.91
CA SER A 162 2.94 33.25 11.75
C SER A 162 1.80 34.13 11.22
N GLN A 163 1.12 34.83 12.13
CA GLN A 163 0.09 35.81 11.77
C GLN A 163 0.69 36.88 10.87
N THR A 164 0.42 36.75 9.57
CA THR A 164 0.86 37.71 8.55
C THR A 164 -0.35 38.53 8.18
N SER A 165 -0.46 39.73 8.75
CA SER A 165 -1.48 40.71 8.38
C SER A 165 -1.05 41.45 7.12
N LEU A 166 -1.86 41.37 6.07
CA LEU A 166 -1.70 42.18 4.87
C LEU A 166 -2.56 43.43 5.01
N GLU A 167 -1.92 44.60 5.04
CA GLU A 167 -2.62 45.89 5.02
C GLU A 167 -2.75 46.35 3.57
N ILE A 168 -3.98 46.39 3.07
CA ILE A 168 -4.28 46.82 1.70
C ILE A 168 -4.72 48.29 1.78
N MET A 169 -3.85 49.21 1.34
CA MET A 169 -4.16 50.64 1.34
C MET A 169 -4.46 51.18 -0.05
N LYS A 170 -3.89 50.58 -1.10
CA LYS A 170 -4.09 50.98 -2.50
C LYS A 170 -4.61 49.83 -3.34
N GLU A 171 -5.35 50.17 -4.40
CA GLU A 171 -5.86 49.19 -5.37
C GLU A 171 -4.72 48.44 -6.09
N GLU A 172 -3.59 49.12 -6.34
CA GLU A 172 -2.37 48.52 -6.88
C GLU A 172 -1.80 47.38 -6.02
N ASP A 173 -1.99 47.46 -4.70
CA ASP A 173 -1.43 46.46 -3.78
C ASP A 173 -2.14 45.11 -3.93
N ILE A 174 -3.42 45.11 -4.31
CA ILE A 174 -4.18 43.89 -4.62
C ILE A 174 -3.55 43.16 -5.81
N SER A 175 -3.19 43.91 -6.87
CA SER A 175 -2.58 43.34 -8.06
C SER A 175 -1.21 42.74 -7.75
N ARG A 176 -0.38 43.44 -6.97
CA ARG A 176 0.95 42.94 -6.56
C ARG A 176 0.86 41.65 -5.73
N ILE A 177 -0.13 41.54 -4.84
CA ILE A 177 -0.32 40.33 -4.02
C ILE A 177 -0.69 39.12 -4.91
N LEU A 178 -1.56 39.33 -5.90
CA LEU A 178 -1.94 38.27 -6.85
C LEU A 178 -0.75 37.83 -7.71
N GLU A 179 0.08 38.78 -8.17
CA GLU A 179 1.31 38.48 -8.91
C GLU A 179 2.30 37.67 -8.07
N GLN A 180 2.49 38.02 -6.80
CA GLN A 180 3.35 37.29 -5.87
C GLN A 180 2.85 35.86 -5.62
N GLU A 181 1.54 35.68 -5.48
CA GLU A 181 0.93 34.36 -5.34
C GLU A 181 1.18 33.50 -6.60
N GLU A 182 0.97 34.06 -7.79
CA GLU A 182 1.25 33.37 -9.05
C GLU A 182 2.74 33.03 -9.22
N GLU A 183 3.64 33.97 -8.91
CA GLU A 183 5.09 33.76 -9.03
C GLU A 183 5.58 32.66 -8.09
N SER A 184 5.05 32.59 -6.86
CA SER A 184 5.38 31.54 -5.89
C SER A 184 4.99 30.15 -6.41
N ILE A 185 3.78 30.02 -6.95
CA ILE A 185 3.29 28.77 -7.55
C ILE A 185 4.13 28.41 -8.78
N ARG A 186 4.48 29.40 -9.61
CA ARG A 186 5.30 29.20 -10.80
C ARG A 186 6.68 28.66 -10.45
N LYS A 187 7.36 29.23 -9.45
CA LYS A 187 8.67 28.76 -8.95
C LYS A 187 8.62 27.29 -8.52
N GLN A 188 7.61 26.90 -7.75
CA GLN A 188 7.45 25.50 -7.32
C GLN A 188 7.25 24.54 -8.51
N CYS A 189 6.44 24.95 -9.49
CA CYS A 189 6.22 24.17 -10.70
C CYS A 189 7.51 24.07 -11.55
N ASP A 190 8.27 25.16 -11.67
CA ASP A 190 9.51 25.19 -12.45
C ASP A 190 10.57 24.25 -11.86
N ASP A 191 10.66 24.16 -10.53
CA ASP A 191 11.54 23.20 -9.84
C ASP A 191 11.17 21.76 -10.17
N ILE A 192 9.87 21.45 -10.23
CA ILE A 192 9.36 20.11 -10.62
C ILE A 192 9.67 19.85 -12.10
N ILE A 193 9.42 20.83 -12.97
CA ILE A 193 9.64 20.72 -14.42
C ILE A 193 11.13 20.50 -14.72
N ARG A 194 12.04 21.08 -13.93
CA ARG A 194 13.49 20.91 -14.07
C ARG A 194 13.93 19.44 -13.94
N VAL A 195 13.25 18.66 -13.10
CA VAL A 195 13.50 17.21 -12.93
C VAL A 195 13.00 16.40 -14.14
N LYS A 196 12.16 17.01 -14.99
CA LYS A 196 11.50 16.38 -16.16
C LYS A 196 10.73 15.10 -15.80
N PRO A 197 9.77 15.14 -14.86
CA PRO A 197 8.89 14.01 -14.59
C PRO A 197 7.78 13.92 -15.62
N ASP A 198 7.26 12.72 -15.84
CA ASP A 198 6.04 12.51 -16.64
C ASP A 198 4.80 12.47 -15.75
N LEU A 199 4.96 12.01 -14.52
CA LEU A 199 3.88 11.81 -13.56
C LEU A 199 4.27 12.35 -12.17
N VAL A 200 3.42 13.19 -11.59
CA VAL A 200 3.62 13.77 -10.26
C VAL A 200 2.47 13.35 -9.35
N PHE A 201 2.82 12.85 -8.17
CA PHE A 201 1.88 12.48 -7.12
C PHE A 201 2.03 13.41 -5.94
N THR A 202 0.93 14.02 -5.49
CA THR A 202 0.91 14.83 -4.26
C THR A 202 0.00 14.19 -3.21
N GLU A 203 0.47 14.12 -1.97
CA GLU A 203 -0.39 13.75 -0.82
C GLU A 203 -1.43 14.83 -0.53
N LYS A 204 -1.09 16.09 -0.86
CA LYS A 204 -1.93 17.27 -0.64
C LYS A 204 -2.61 17.74 -1.94
N GLY A 205 -3.24 18.90 -1.87
CA GLY A 205 -3.90 19.55 -3.01
C GLY A 205 -2.93 20.16 -4.02
N ILE A 206 -3.50 20.51 -5.18
CA ILE A 206 -2.82 21.18 -6.29
C ILE A 206 -3.75 22.30 -6.74
N SER A 207 -3.26 23.54 -6.74
CA SER A 207 -3.98 24.72 -7.23
C SER A 207 -4.22 24.64 -8.75
N ASP A 208 -5.31 25.20 -9.24
CA ASP A 208 -5.66 25.15 -10.67
C ASP A 208 -4.62 25.85 -11.54
N LEU A 209 -3.98 26.91 -11.03
CA LEU A 209 -2.86 27.60 -11.69
C LEU A 209 -1.64 26.65 -11.85
N ALA A 210 -1.32 25.88 -10.80
CA ALA A 210 -0.24 24.90 -10.85
C ALA A 210 -0.53 23.79 -11.87
N GLN A 211 -1.79 23.34 -11.95
CA GLN A 211 -2.22 22.35 -12.95
C GLN A 211 -2.02 22.85 -14.37
N HIS A 212 -2.27 24.13 -14.64
CA HIS A 212 -2.07 24.73 -15.95
C HIS A 212 -0.59 24.80 -16.34
N PHE A 213 0.31 25.15 -15.42
CA PHE A 213 1.75 25.12 -15.67
C PHE A 213 2.26 23.70 -15.94
N LEU A 214 1.85 22.73 -15.11
CA LEU A 214 2.22 21.32 -15.31
C LEU A 214 1.66 20.75 -16.62
N LEU A 215 0.43 21.13 -17.00
CA LEU A 215 -0.17 20.75 -18.27
C LEU A 215 0.63 21.29 -19.47
N LYS A 216 1.06 22.56 -19.43
CA LYS A 216 1.92 23.15 -20.48
C LYS A 216 3.24 22.43 -20.61
N ALA A 217 3.83 21.97 -19.50
CA ALA A 217 5.01 21.12 -19.49
C ALA A 217 4.71 19.66 -19.92
N GLY A 218 3.45 19.31 -20.13
CA GLY A 218 3.02 17.97 -20.53
C GLY A 218 3.08 16.93 -19.42
N ILE A 219 3.07 17.35 -18.16
CA ILE A 219 3.20 16.51 -16.95
C ILE A 219 1.81 16.18 -16.43
N THR A 220 1.55 14.92 -16.11
CA THR A 220 0.30 14.51 -15.46
C THR A 220 0.46 14.60 -13.95
N ALA A 221 -0.49 15.26 -13.27
CA ALA A 221 -0.47 15.39 -11.82
C ALA A 221 -1.69 14.72 -11.18
N ILE A 222 -1.48 14.02 -10.06
CA ILE A 222 -2.52 13.36 -9.28
C ILE A 222 -2.47 13.90 -7.85
N ARG A 223 -3.61 14.40 -7.38
CA ARG A 223 -3.73 15.06 -6.08
C ARG A 223 -4.37 14.21 -4.99
N ARG A 224 -4.08 14.56 -3.74
CA ARG A 224 -4.71 14.00 -2.53
C ARG A 224 -4.54 12.48 -2.43
N LEU A 225 -3.32 11.96 -2.56
CA LEU A 225 -3.05 10.55 -2.27
C LEU A 225 -2.98 10.26 -0.77
N LYS A 226 -3.37 9.04 -0.40
CA LYS A 226 -3.13 8.54 0.97
C LYS A 226 -1.64 8.29 1.14
N LYS A 227 -1.09 8.71 2.28
CA LYS A 227 0.31 8.47 2.66
C LYS A 227 0.72 7.00 2.57
N THR A 228 -0.17 6.09 2.95
CA THR A 228 0.07 4.65 2.85
C THR A 228 0.25 4.18 1.40
N ASP A 229 -0.46 4.78 0.46
CA ASP A 229 -0.33 4.46 -0.97
C ASP A 229 0.90 5.13 -1.59
N ASN A 230 1.24 6.34 -1.16
CA ASN A 230 2.47 7.03 -1.57
C ASN A 230 3.72 6.22 -1.18
N ASN A 231 3.76 5.72 0.06
CA ASN A 231 4.86 4.85 0.52
C ASN A 231 4.95 3.52 -0.24
N ARG A 232 3.82 2.99 -0.74
CA ARG A 232 3.83 1.80 -1.59
C ARG A 232 4.38 2.11 -2.98
N LEU A 233 4.00 3.25 -3.56
CA LEU A 233 4.55 3.72 -4.83
C LEU A 233 6.06 3.96 -4.75
N ALA A 234 6.56 4.47 -3.62
CA ALA A 234 7.97 4.74 -3.40
C ALA A 234 8.85 3.47 -3.38
N ARG A 235 8.27 2.28 -3.24
CA ARG A 235 9.00 1.00 -3.16
C ARG A 235 8.97 0.21 -4.47
N LEU A 236 8.14 0.61 -5.44
CA LEU A 236 8.14 0.04 -6.78
C LEU A 236 9.36 0.56 -7.56
#